data_AF-A0A1V5LUB4-F1
#
_entry.id   AF-A0A1V5LUB4-F1
#
_cell.length_a   1.000
_cell.length_b   1.000
_cell.length_c   1.000
_cell.angle_alpha   90.00
_cell.angle_beta   90.00
_cell.angle_gamma   90.00
#
_symmetry.space_group_name_H-M   'P 1'
#
loop_
_entity.id
_entity.type
_entity.pdbx_description
1 polymer ?
#
loop_
_entity_poly.entity_id
_entity_poly.type
_entity_poly.pdbx_seq_one_letter_code
_entity_poly.pdbx_strand_id
1 'polypeptide(L)'
;MTEEHNVVKEIGDETSEVLAVQHSVPPPPVPLSMPPPPPMQFFPPEPLSISNFQPAWQFVLLNLATCGIYALIWFYRNWSLLTERLNLHITPFWRMIFAPFFTVSFYRTLDRLMGYEAFEERTAAPVLGGLFGISSLLWLILDRSLWSMGEIFFSKDARWIFLASLFCLLISTFALLPAVRTLNAFWRAEQAGYPERRRLNGWALAVIIIGFLRLLDIFAYLS
;
A
#
# COMPACT_ATOMS: atom_id res chain seq x y z
N MET A 1 54.59 5.25 -22.80
CA MET A 1 53.61 4.19 -22.49
C MET A 1 53.83 3.68 -21.06
N THR A 2 54.06 4.61 -20.11
CA THR A 2 54.51 4.29 -18.73
C THR A 2 53.72 5.07 -17.66
N GLU A 3 52.97 6.11 -18.05
CA GLU A 3 52.14 6.89 -17.12
C GLU A 3 50.76 6.27 -16.85
N GLU A 4 50.11 5.64 -17.84
CA GLU A 4 48.79 5.01 -17.63
C GLU A 4 48.83 3.86 -16.61
N HIS A 5 49.98 3.20 -16.45
CA HIS A 5 50.10 2.07 -15.51
C HIS A 5 50.22 2.51 -14.05
N ASN A 6 50.63 3.76 -13.78
CA ASN A 6 50.71 4.29 -12.42
C ASN A 6 49.35 4.85 -11.95
N VAL A 7 48.58 5.48 -12.84
CA VAL A 7 47.27 6.05 -12.51
C VAL A 7 46.25 4.97 -12.10
N VAL A 8 46.28 3.80 -12.75
CA VAL A 8 45.39 2.68 -12.41
C VAL A 8 45.73 2.08 -11.03
N LYS A 9 46.99 2.20 -10.59
CA LYS A 9 47.44 1.67 -9.29
C LYS A 9 47.03 2.58 -8.12
N GLU A 10 47.05 3.90 -8.33
CA GLU A 10 46.59 4.89 -7.34
C GLU A 10 45.06 4.81 -7.11
N ILE A 11 44.27 4.66 -8.18
CA ILE A 11 42.80 4.59 -8.07
C ILE A 11 42.33 3.32 -7.33
N GLY A 12 43.07 2.21 -7.46
CA GLY A 12 42.78 0.95 -6.75
C GLY A 12 43.05 0.99 -5.24
N ASP A 13 43.97 1.84 -4.80
CA ASP A 13 44.32 1.99 -3.38
C ASP A 13 43.32 2.93 -2.68
N GLU A 14 42.96 4.05 -3.31
CA GLU A 14 41.92 4.96 -2.77
C GLU A 14 40.54 4.29 -2.69
N THR A 15 40.17 3.46 -3.67
CA THR A 15 38.87 2.74 -3.59
C THR A 15 38.85 1.68 -2.50
N SER A 16 40.00 1.05 -2.21
CA SER A 16 40.12 0.07 -1.11
C SER A 16 40.08 0.76 0.26
N GLU A 17 40.65 1.95 0.38
CA GLU A 17 40.62 2.75 1.61
C GLU A 17 39.21 3.33 1.88
N VAL A 18 38.51 3.79 0.83
CA VAL A 18 37.12 4.28 0.95
C VAL A 18 36.14 3.15 1.31
N LEU A 19 36.32 1.94 0.75
CA LEU A 19 35.51 0.76 1.12
C LEU A 19 35.80 0.27 2.55
N ALA A 20 37.04 0.41 3.04
CA ALA A 20 37.40 0.08 4.41
C ALA A 20 36.82 1.07 5.44
N VAL A 21 36.72 2.36 5.08
CA VAL A 21 36.12 3.41 5.94
C VAL A 21 34.59 3.33 5.97
N GLN A 22 33.94 2.86 4.90
CA GLN A 22 32.48 2.76 4.86
C GLN A 22 31.92 1.61 5.73
N HIS A 23 32.75 0.62 6.07
CA HIS A 23 32.41 -0.45 7.00
C HIS A 23 32.71 -0.15 8.48
N SER A 24 33.31 1.01 8.79
CA SER A 24 33.65 1.41 10.17
C SER A 24 32.75 2.52 10.75
N VAL A 25 31.81 3.05 9.97
CA VAL A 25 30.77 3.94 10.51
C VAL A 25 29.70 3.07 11.18
N PRO A 26 29.61 3.02 12.52
CA PRO A 26 28.52 2.32 13.16
C PRO A 26 27.19 2.92 12.64
N PRO A 27 26.15 2.09 12.40
CA PRO A 27 24.86 2.61 12.00
C PRO A 27 24.45 3.71 12.98
N PRO A 28 23.86 4.83 12.51
CA PRO A 28 23.40 5.88 13.40
C PRO A 28 22.58 5.22 14.50
N PRO A 29 22.82 5.54 15.79
CA PRO A 29 22.13 4.89 16.88
C PRO A 29 20.65 4.95 16.58
N VAL A 30 20.05 3.77 16.37
CA VAL A 30 18.59 3.62 16.35
C VAL A 30 18.14 4.36 17.61
N PRO A 31 17.22 5.35 17.53
CA PRO A 31 16.75 6.02 18.72
C PRO A 31 16.34 4.94 19.72
N LEU A 32 17.12 4.79 20.80
CA LEU A 32 17.03 3.73 21.80
C LEU A 32 15.78 3.88 22.69
N SER A 33 14.72 4.48 22.15
CA SER A 33 13.51 4.87 22.86
C SER A 33 12.23 4.52 22.10
N MET A 34 12.28 3.75 21.02
CA MET A 34 11.10 2.94 20.73
C MET A 34 11.07 1.84 21.79
N PRO A 35 10.07 1.80 22.68
CA PRO A 35 9.92 0.68 23.58
C PRO A 35 9.93 -0.59 22.73
N PRO A 36 10.58 -1.68 23.19
CA PRO A 36 10.44 -2.97 22.52
C PRO A 36 8.94 -3.20 22.31
N PRO A 37 8.52 -3.75 21.15
CA PRO A 37 7.12 -4.13 20.98
C PRO A 37 6.71 -4.88 22.24
N PRO A 38 5.63 -4.46 22.92
CA PRO A 38 5.28 -5.03 24.21
C PRO A 38 5.30 -6.56 24.06
N PRO A 39 5.96 -7.29 24.98
CA PRO A 39 6.05 -8.74 24.88
C PRO A 39 4.65 -9.28 24.67
N MET A 40 4.43 -10.15 23.66
CA MET A 40 3.12 -10.68 23.26
C MET A 40 2.21 -10.87 24.48
N GLN A 41 1.41 -9.85 24.79
CA GLN A 41 0.48 -9.93 25.90
C GLN A 41 -0.66 -10.75 25.34
N PHE A 42 -0.72 -12.02 25.74
CA PHE A 42 -1.87 -12.86 25.52
C PHE A 42 -3.05 -12.21 26.23
N PHE A 43 -3.72 -11.27 25.55
CA PHE A 43 -5.01 -10.79 25.97
C PHE A 43 -5.94 -12.01 25.89
N PRO A 44 -6.46 -12.52 27.02
CA PRO A 44 -7.43 -13.60 26.97
C PRO A 44 -8.56 -13.15 26.04
N PRO A 45 -8.97 -13.98 25.06
CA PRO A 45 -9.91 -13.55 24.06
C PRO A 45 -11.21 -13.15 24.76
N GLU A 46 -11.60 -11.88 24.66
CA GLU A 46 -12.98 -11.52 24.96
C GLU A 46 -13.87 -12.42 24.08
N PRO A 47 -14.83 -13.13 24.68
CA PRO A 47 -15.65 -14.05 23.91
C PRO A 47 -16.51 -13.23 22.95
N LEU A 48 -16.23 -13.37 21.63
CA LEU A 48 -16.99 -12.88 20.45
C LEU A 48 -16.43 -11.68 19.66
N SER A 49 -15.16 -11.28 19.81
CA SER A 49 -14.55 -10.35 18.83
C SER A 49 -14.20 -11.09 17.52
N ILE A 50 -14.46 -10.49 16.36
CA ILE A 50 -14.09 -11.05 15.04
C ILE A 50 -12.68 -10.58 14.70
N SER A 51 -11.86 -11.46 14.12
CA SER A 51 -10.49 -11.07 13.72
C SER A 51 -10.50 -9.91 12.69
N ASN A 52 -9.51 -9.02 12.81
CA ASN A 52 -9.26 -7.91 11.88
C ASN A 52 -8.78 -8.36 10.49
N PHE A 53 -8.58 -9.67 10.30
CA PHE A 53 -8.21 -10.30 9.05
C PHE A 53 -9.16 -9.94 7.89
N GLN A 54 -8.59 -9.56 6.75
CA GLN A 54 -9.35 -9.31 5.53
C GLN A 54 -8.76 -10.07 4.34
N PRO A 55 -9.44 -11.08 3.79
CA PRO A 55 -8.96 -11.82 2.63
C PRO A 55 -8.57 -10.91 1.45
N ALA A 56 -7.44 -11.19 0.81
CA ALA A 56 -6.96 -10.39 -0.32
C ALA A 56 -7.95 -10.37 -1.49
N TRP A 57 -8.65 -11.47 -1.75
CA TRP A 57 -9.67 -11.53 -2.81
C TRP A 57 -10.87 -10.62 -2.50
N GLN A 58 -11.27 -10.50 -1.22
CA GLN A 58 -12.34 -9.58 -0.81
C GLN A 58 -11.90 -8.13 -0.99
N PHE A 59 -10.64 -7.83 -0.64
CA PHE A 59 -10.06 -6.52 -0.92
C PHE A 59 -10.13 -6.18 -2.40
N VAL A 60 -9.61 -7.05 -3.27
CA VAL A 60 -9.59 -6.84 -4.72
C VAL A 60 -10.99 -6.66 -5.27
N LEU A 61 -11.93 -7.53 -4.89
CA LEU A 61 -13.32 -7.45 -5.34
C LEU A 61 -13.95 -6.12 -4.94
N LEU A 62 -13.81 -5.71 -3.69
CA LEU A 62 -14.37 -4.45 -3.19
C LEU A 62 -13.68 -3.22 -3.78
N ASN A 63 -12.37 -3.30 -4.01
CA ASN A 63 -11.62 -2.21 -4.61
C ASN A 63 -12.01 -2.00 -6.08
N LEU A 64 -12.13 -3.08 -6.85
CA LEU A 64 -12.58 -2.99 -8.24
C LEU A 64 -14.04 -2.58 -8.34
N ALA A 65 -14.90 -3.12 -7.49
CA ALA A 65 -16.31 -2.73 -7.47
C ALA A 65 -16.49 -1.25 -7.10
N THR A 66 -15.66 -0.68 -6.22
CA THR A 66 -15.74 0.75 -5.87
C THR A 66 -14.92 1.67 -6.77
N CYS A 67 -14.35 1.14 -7.86
CA CYS A 67 -13.41 1.87 -8.68
C CYS A 67 -12.25 2.48 -7.86
N GLY A 68 -11.77 1.83 -6.81
CA GLY A 68 -10.63 2.30 -6.01
C GLY A 68 -10.98 3.08 -4.74
N ILE A 69 -12.24 3.49 -4.55
CA ILE A 69 -12.65 4.22 -3.33
C ILE A 69 -12.50 3.34 -2.08
N TYR A 70 -12.71 2.03 -2.18
CA TYR A 70 -12.55 1.11 -1.07
C TYR A 70 -11.11 1.08 -0.53
N ALA A 71 -10.09 1.35 -1.35
CA ALA A 71 -8.72 1.47 -0.87
C ALA A 71 -8.60 2.56 0.21
N LEU A 72 -9.32 3.68 0.08
CA LEU A 72 -9.34 4.75 1.08
C LEU A 72 -9.96 4.27 2.39
N ILE A 73 -11.13 3.64 2.32
CA ILE A 73 -11.81 3.06 3.49
C ILE A 73 -10.92 2.02 4.18
N TRP A 74 -10.25 1.18 3.39
CA TRP A 74 -9.30 0.21 3.88
C TRP A 74 -8.11 0.89 4.57
N PHE A 75 -7.53 1.93 3.97
CA PHE A 75 -6.45 2.70 4.60
C PHE A 75 -6.88 3.30 5.94
N TYR A 76 -8.04 3.93 5.99
CA TYR A 76 -8.60 4.48 7.24
C TYR A 76 -8.68 3.41 8.33
N ARG A 77 -9.31 2.28 8.01
CA ARG A 77 -9.52 1.20 8.99
C ARG A 77 -8.19 0.67 9.52
N ASN A 78 -7.23 0.41 8.63
CA ASN A 78 -5.95 -0.17 9.05
C ASN A 78 -5.06 0.83 9.77
N TRP A 79 -5.06 2.11 9.37
CA TRP A 79 -4.40 3.15 10.15
C TRP A 79 -5.01 3.32 11.53
N SER A 80 -6.33 3.26 11.66
CA SER A 80 -7.00 3.33 12.97
C SER A 80 -6.57 2.18 13.88
N LEU A 81 -6.58 0.95 13.36
CA LEU A 81 -6.17 -0.23 14.12
C LEU A 81 -4.68 -0.19 14.50
N LEU A 82 -3.80 0.26 13.60
CA LEU A 82 -2.38 0.41 13.88
C LEU A 82 -2.11 1.51 14.90
N THR A 83 -2.80 2.65 14.79
CA THR A 83 -2.70 3.76 15.75
C THR A 83 -3.09 3.30 17.16
N GLU A 84 -4.19 2.57 17.28
CA GLU A 84 -4.67 2.03 18.56
C GLU A 84 -3.69 1.01 19.14
N ARG A 85 -3.15 0.11 18.31
CA ARG A 85 -2.22 -0.94 18.75
C ARG A 85 -0.83 -0.44 19.09
N LEU A 86 -0.30 0.52 18.32
CA LEU A 86 1.06 1.02 18.45
C LEU A 86 1.13 2.33 19.26
N ASN A 87 0.01 2.79 19.81
CA ASN A 87 -0.11 4.09 20.49
C ASN A 87 0.51 5.24 19.68
N LEU A 88 0.28 5.25 18.37
CA LEU A 88 0.82 6.29 17.50
C LEU A 88 -0.02 7.56 17.68
N HIS A 89 0.62 8.72 17.89
CA HIS A 89 -0.06 10.03 17.89
C HIS A 89 -0.33 10.52 16.46
N ILE A 90 -1.06 9.72 15.68
CA ILE A 90 -1.36 9.98 14.27
C ILE A 90 -2.86 9.93 14.06
N THR A 91 -3.39 10.92 13.35
CA THR A 91 -4.80 10.96 12.92
C THR A 91 -5.03 10.09 11.68
N PRO A 92 -5.80 8.98 11.78
CA PRO A 92 -6.06 8.09 10.64
C PRO A 92 -6.83 8.76 9.49
N PHE A 93 -7.67 9.74 9.83
CA PHE A 93 -8.51 10.48 8.87
C PHE A 93 -7.68 11.20 7.80
N TRP A 94 -6.66 11.97 8.20
CA TRP A 94 -5.80 12.68 7.24
C TRP A 94 -4.96 11.73 6.40
N ARG A 95 -4.54 10.58 6.98
CA ARG A 95 -3.81 9.55 6.22
C ARG A 95 -4.67 8.83 5.19
N MET A 96 -5.99 8.75 5.40
CA MET A 96 -6.94 8.28 4.40
C MET A 96 -7.08 9.27 3.24
N ILE A 97 -7.34 10.55 3.53
CA ILE A 97 -7.55 11.58 2.49
C ILE A 97 -6.31 11.68 1.59
N PHE A 98 -5.13 11.66 2.20
CA PHE A 98 -3.86 11.73 1.50
C PHE A 98 -3.22 10.36 1.31
N ALA A 99 -4.01 9.27 1.26
CA ALA A 99 -3.50 7.92 1.09
C ALA A 99 -2.49 7.78 -0.07
N PRO A 100 -2.71 8.36 -1.27
CA PRO A 100 -1.74 8.28 -2.35
C PRO A 100 -0.32 8.77 -1.96
N PHE A 101 -0.23 9.76 -1.08
CA PHE A 101 1.04 10.31 -0.60
C PHE A 101 1.64 9.53 0.58
N PHE A 102 0.79 8.99 1.46
CA PHE A 102 1.22 8.29 2.67
C PHE A 102 1.42 6.78 2.50
N THR A 103 1.21 6.23 1.31
CA THR A 103 1.31 4.77 1.08
C THR A 103 2.74 4.26 1.24
N VAL A 104 3.76 5.02 0.82
CA VAL A 104 5.17 4.67 1.09
C VAL A 104 5.44 4.63 2.60
N SER A 105 4.91 5.60 3.36
CA SER A 105 5.02 5.60 4.83
C SER A 105 4.32 4.40 5.44
N PHE A 106 3.18 3.97 4.89
CA PHE A 106 2.45 2.81 5.37
C PHE A 106 3.25 1.52 5.17
N TYR A 107 3.80 1.31 3.97
CA TYR A 107 4.67 0.16 3.69
C TYR A 107 5.87 0.11 4.64
N ARG A 108 6.56 1.24 4.84
CA ARG A 108 7.68 1.32 5.80
C ARG A 108 7.26 1.00 7.23
N THR A 109 6.04 1.35 7.64
CA THR A 109 5.51 0.96 8.95
C THR A 109 5.30 -0.55 9.03
N LEU A 110 4.74 -1.17 7.98
CA LEU A 110 4.58 -2.63 7.92
C LEU A 110 5.93 -3.38 7.96
N ASP A 111 6.93 -2.89 7.24
CA ASP A 111 8.28 -3.48 7.23
C ASP A 111 8.91 -3.46 8.63
N ARG A 112 8.71 -2.36 9.38
CA ARG A 112 9.19 -2.25 10.76
C ARG A 112 8.49 -3.22 11.71
N LEU A 113 7.21 -3.52 11.47
CA LEU A 113 6.41 -4.40 12.34
C LEU A 113 6.73 -5.87 12.16
N MET A 114 6.99 -6.30 10.93
CA MET A 114 7.24 -7.71 10.61
C MET A 114 8.72 -8.11 10.70
N GLY A 115 9.60 -7.15 11.02
CA GLY A 115 11.04 -7.31 10.92
C GLY A 115 11.50 -7.27 9.45
N TYR A 116 12.79 -6.98 9.25
CA TYR A 116 13.39 -6.83 7.91
C TYR A 116 13.29 -8.08 7.01
N GLU A 117 12.92 -9.25 7.57
CA GLU A 117 12.90 -10.53 6.84
C GLU A 117 11.59 -10.83 6.11
N ALA A 118 10.48 -10.15 6.43
CA ALA A 118 9.18 -10.43 5.79
C ALA A 118 8.98 -9.73 4.43
N PHE A 119 9.85 -8.78 4.09
CA PHE A 119 9.87 -8.08 2.81
C PHE A 119 11.28 -8.26 2.22
N GLU A 120 11.45 -9.30 1.39
CA GLU A 120 12.75 -9.73 0.81
C GLU A 120 13.47 -8.64 -0.02
N GLU A 121 12.89 -7.47 -0.24
CA GLU A 121 13.55 -6.32 -0.83
C GLU A 121 13.20 -5.02 -0.11
N ARG A 122 14.18 -4.41 0.58
CA ARG A 122 14.14 -3.01 1.06
C ARG A 122 13.72 -2.01 -0.02
N THR A 123 13.87 -2.38 -1.30
CA THR A 123 13.53 -1.62 -2.50
C THR A 123 12.04 -1.67 -2.84
N ALA A 124 11.29 -2.67 -2.39
CA ALA A 124 9.91 -2.88 -2.83
C ALA A 124 8.91 -1.92 -2.14
N ALA A 125 9.15 -1.50 -0.89
CA ALA A 125 8.28 -0.55 -0.18
C ALA A 125 8.13 0.83 -0.86
N PRO A 126 9.22 1.54 -1.24
CA PRO A 126 9.09 2.80 -1.98
C PRO A 126 8.53 2.59 -3.39
N VAL A 127 8.88 1.48 -4.07
CA VAL A 127 8.40 1.19 -5.42
C VAL A 127 6.90 0.89 -5.43
N LEU A 128 6.42 -0.05 -4.61
CA LEU A 128 5.00 -0.39 -4.51
C LEU A 128 4.18 0.78 -3.95
N GLY A 129 4.73 1.47 -2.95
CA GLY A 129 4.12 2.65 -2.37
C GLY A 129 3.93 3.78 -3.38
N GLY A 130 4.99 4.07 -4.15
CA GLY A 130 4.98 5.08 -5.21
C GLY A 130 4.10 4.66 -6.39
N LEU A 131 4.13 3.39 -6.78
CA LEU A 131 3.30 2.84 -7.85
C LEU A 131 1.82 3.00 -7.53
N PHE A 132 1.39 2.65 -6.31
CA PHE A 132 0.02 2.90 -5.85
C PHE A 132 -0.31 4.40 -5.87
N GLY A 133 0.56 5.24 -5.30
CA GLY A 133 0.32 6.68 -5.21
C GLY A 133 0.14 7.32 -6.58
N ILE A 134 1.09 7.12 -7.49
CA ILE A 134 1.09 7.65 -8.85
C ILE A 134 -0.10 7.10 -9.64
N SER A 135 -0.32 5.78 -9.64
CA SER A 135 -1.43 5.18 -10.40
C SER A 135 -2.81 5.62 -9.90
N SER A 136 -2.98 5.80 -8.59
CA SER A 136 -4.24 6.29 -8.01
C SER A 136 -4.50 7.75 -8.35
N LEU A 137 -3.47 8.60 -8.37
CA LEU A 137 -3.59 9.98 -8.81
C LEU A 137 -3.90 10.09 -10.31
N LEU A 138 -3.21 9.31 -11.14
CA LEU A 138 -3.49 9.24 -12.57
C LEU A 138 -4.92 8.76 -12.83
N TRP A 139 -5.36 7.73 -12.11
CA TRP A 139 -6.74 7.25 -12.21
C TRP A 139 -7.76 8.35 -11.88
N LEU A 140 -7.58 9.10 -10.78
CA LEU A 140 -8.47 10.21 -10.41
C LEU A 140 -8.51 11.32 -11.48
N ILE A 141 -7.36 11.64 -12.08
CA ILE A 141 -7.27 12.65 -13.14
C ILE A 141 -7.99 12.16 -14.40
N LEU A 142 -7.79 10.90 -14.80
CA LEU A 142 -8.42 10.31 -15.97
C LEU A 142 -9.94 10.18 -15.80
N ASP A 143 -10.40 9.77 -14.61
CA ASP A 143 -11.84 9.69 -14.29
C ASP A 143 -12.50 11.09 -14.34
N ARG A 144 -11.81 12.11 -13.78
CA ARG A 144 -12.30 13.50 -13.86
C ARG A 144 -12.33 14.04 -15.28
N SER A 145 -11.37 13.64 -16.11
CA SER A 145 -11.30 13.98 -17.53
C SER A 145 -12.47 13.37 -18.31
N LEU A 146 -12.79 12.09 -18.08
CA LEU A 146 -13.96 11.42 -18.65
C LEU A 146 -15.25 12.17 -18.32
N TRP A 147 -15.44 12.55 -17.04
CA TRP A 147 -16.61 13.33 -16.62
C TRP A 147 -16.68 14.71 -17.29
N SER A 148 -15.54 15.38 -17.43
CA SER A 148 -15.49 16.71 -18.04
C SER A 148 -15.77 16.70 -19.55
N MET A 149 -15.42 15.60 -20.22
CA MET A 149 -15.57 15.43 -21.67
C MET A 149 -16.95 14.88 -22.05
N GLY A 150 -17.64 14.23 -21.11
CA GLY A 150 -18.94 13.56 -21.32
C GLY A 150 -20.09 14.48 -21.75
N GLU A 151 -19.99 15.80 -21.57
CA GLU A 151 -20.99 16.74 -22.05
C GLU A 151 -20.67 17.37 -23.43
N ILE A 152 -19.43 17.27 -23.93
CA ILE A 152 -18.98 18.10 -25.07
C ILE A 152 -18.47 17.27 -26.26
N PHE A 153 -17.92 16.07 -26.07
CA PHE A 153 -17.35 15.30 -27.18
C PHE A 153 -17.53 13.79 -27.02
N PHE A 154 -18.62 13.25 -27.58
CA PHE A 154 -18.79 11.82 -27.88
C PHE A 154 -17.80 11.36 -28.99
N SER A 155 -16.50 11.41 -28.72
CA SER A 155 -15.46 10.97 -29.65
C SER A 155 -14.98 9.55 -29.33
N LYS A 156 -14.45 8.86 -30.34
CA LYS A 156 -13.76 7.56 -30.22
C LYS A 156 -12.63 7.56 -29.18
N ASP A 157 -12.13 8.73 -28.78
CA ASP A 157 -10.97 8.87 -27.89
C ASP A 157 -11.32 8.58 -26.42
N ALA A 158 -12.59 8.72 -26.03
CA ALA A 158 -13.06 8.42 -24.67
C ALA A 158 -12.84 6.95 -24.27
N ARG A 159 -12.85 6.03 -25.25
CA ARG A 159 -12.62 4.59 -25.02
C ARG A 159 -11.21 4.31 -24.50
N TRP A 160 -10.22 5.02 -25.04
CA TRP A 160 -8.82 4.85 -24.64
C TRP A 160 -8.56 5.43 -23.26
N ILE A 161 -9.19 6.57 -22.93
CA ILE A 161 -9.10 7.17 -21.60
C ILE A 161 -9.71 6.22 -20.55
N PHE A 162 -10.83 5.58 -20.88
CA PHE A 162 -11.43 4.56 -20.03
C PHE A 162 -10.54 3.32 -19.85
N LEU A 163 -9.97 2.79 -20.93
CA LEU A 163 -9.04 1.66 -20.84
C LEU A 163 -7.79 2.02 -20.01
N ALA A 164 -7.26 3.23 -20.18
CA ALA A 164 -6.15 3.74 -19.39
C ALA A 164 -6.51 3.88 -17.91
N SER A 165 -7.70 4.40 -17.58
CA SER A 165 -8.15 4.51 -16.18
C SER A 165 -8.35 3.13 -15.55
N LEU A 166 -8.94 2.17 -16.24
CA LEU A 166 -9.07 0.79 -15.78
C LEU A 166 -7.68 0.16 -15.53
N PHE A 167 -6.73 0.39 -16.43
CA PHE A 167 -5.36 -0.10 -16.28
C PHE A 167 -4.66 0.52 -15.05
N CYS A 168 -4.80 1.83 -14.84
CA CYS A 168 -4.28 2.50 -13.64
C CYS A 168 -4.93 1.96 -12.36
N LEU A 169 -6.24 1.70 -12.36
CA LEU A 169 -6.95 1.11 -11.23
C LEU A 169 -6.44 -0.31 -10.91
N LEU A 170 -6.21 -1.12 -11.94
CA LEU A 170 -5.63 -2.46 -11.78
C LEU A 170 -4.23 -2.35 -11.16
N ILE A 171 -3.34 -1.53 -11.71
CA ILE A 171 -2.00 -1.30 -11.17
C ILE A 171 -2.06 -0.88 -9.70
N SER A 172 -2.91 0.10 -9.38
CA SER A 172 -3.11 0.58 -8.00
C SER A 172 -3.54 -0.56 -7.08
N THR A 173 -4.53 -1.37 -7.51
CA THR A 173 -5.02 -2.50 -6.73
C THR A 173 -3.92 -3.53 -6.49
N PHE A 174 -3.21 -3.94 -7.53
CA PHE A 174 -2.11 -4.91 -7.45
C PHE A 174 -0.95 -4.42 -6.60
N ALA A 175 -0.64 -3.11 -6.67
CA ALA A 175 0.38 -2.48 -5.84
C ALA A 175 0.04 -2.51 -4.35
N LEU A 176 -1.23 -2.72 -3.94
CA LEU A 176 -1.65 -2.87 -2.53
C LEU A 176 -1.74 -4.32 -2.05
N LEU A 177 -1.72 -5.33 -2.94
CA LEU A 177 -1.83 -6.73 -2.52
C LEU A 177 -0.74 -7.15 -1.52
N PRO A 178 0.54 -6.77 -1.71
CA PRO A 178 1.58 -7.09 -0.73
C PRO A 178 1.26 -6.52 0.64
N ALA A 179 0.88 -5.24 0.75
CA ALA A 179 0.44 -4.64 2.02
C ALA A 179 -0.71 -5.40 2.67
N VAL A 180 -1.74 -5.80 1.90
CA VAL A 180 -2.87 -6.56 2.42
C VAL A 180 -2.42 -7.91 2.96
N ARG A 181 -1.54 -8.62 2.24
CA ARG A 181 -1.01 -9.93 2.66
C ARG A 181 -0.15 -9.83 3.91
N THR A 182 0.76 -8.86 3.95
CA THR A 182 1.63 -8.62 5.11
C THR A 182 0.82 -8.28 6.34
N LEU A 183 -0.18 -7.39 6.21
CA LEU A 183 -1.02 -7.02 7.33
C LEU A 183 -1.91 -8.17 7.81
N ASN A 184 -2.38 -9.03 6.90
CA ASN A 184 -3.08 -10.24 7.25
C ASN A 184 -2.19 -11.25 7.99
N ALA A 185 -0.91 -11.36 7.61
CA ALA A 185 0.06 -12.19 8.32
C ALA A 185 0.28 -11.66 9.74
N PHE A 186 0.43 -10.34 9.89
CA PHE A 186 0.51 -9.66 11.19
C PHE A 186 -0.71 -9.96 12.07
N TRP A 187 -1.92 -9.74 11.57
CA TRP A 187 -3.14 -9.99 12.35
C TRP A 187 -3.33 -11.47 12.71
N ARG A 188 -2.91 -12.41 11.86
CA ARG A 188 -2.95 -13.84 12.20
C ARG A 188 -1.98 -14.22 13.30
N ALA A 189 -0.79 -13.62 13.32
CA ALA A 189 0.17 -13.82 14.40
C ALA A 189 -0.34 -13.21 15.72
N GLU A 190 -0.87 -11.98 15.65
CA GLU A 190 -1.35 -11.23 16.81
C GLU A 190 -2.69 -11.78 17.38
N GLN A 191 -3.59 -12.27 16.53
CA GLN A 191 -4.93 -12.72 16.88
C GLN A 191 -5.11 -14.23 16.66
N ALA A 192 -4.09 -15.02 17.00
CA ALA A 192 -4.16 -16.47 16.93
C ALA A 192 -5.31 -16.99 17.83
N GLY A 193 -6.36 -17.56 17.23
CA GLY A 193 -7.52 -18.12 17.92
C GLY A 193 -8.86 -17.40 17.71
N TYR A 194 -8.86 -16.21 17.10
CA TYR A 194 -10.10 -15.52 16.75
C TYR A 194 -10.72 -16.09 15.46
N PRO A 195 -12.05 -16.21 15.35
CA PRO A 195 -12.69 -16.68 14.13
C PRO A 195 -12.42 -15.70 12.96
N GLU A 196 -11.85 -16.23 11.87
CA GLU A 196 -11.62 -15.45 10.65
C GLU A 196 -12.93 -15.05 9.98
N ARG A 197 -13.03 -13.79 9.59
CA ARG A 197 -14.18 -13.28 8.86
C ARG A 197 -14.17 -13.78 7.40
N ARG A 198 -14.97 -14.82 7.11
CA ARG A 198 -15.07 -15.38 5.74
C ARG A 198 -16.24 -14.85 4.92
N ARG A 199 -17.27 -14.28 5.55
CA ARG A 199 -18.49 -13.82 4.86
C ARG A 199 -18.42 -12.33 4.52
N LEU A 200 -18.93 -11.98 3.35
CA LEU A 200 -19.16 -10.60 2.93
C LEU A 200 -20.31 -10.01 3.76
N ASN A 201 -20.14 -8.82 4.32
CA ASN A 201 -21.22 -8.12 5.02
C ASN A 201 -22.23 -7.51 4.03
N GLY A 202 -23.44 -7.20 4.49
CA GLY A 202 -24.42 -6.45 3.69
C GLY A 202 -23.90 -5.12 3.12
N TRP A 203 -23.00 -4.45 3.84
CA TRP A 203 -22.28 -3.27 3.32
C TRP A 203 -21.44 -3.59 2.07
N ALA A 204 -20.72 -4.71 2.08
CA ALA A 204 -19.93 -5.13 0.92
C ALA A 204 -20.83 -5.38 -0.30
N LEU A 205 -22.03 -5.92 -0.10
CA LEU A 205 -23.02 -6.09 -1.16
C LEU A 205 -23.53 -4.74 -1.70
N ALA A 206 -23.89 -3.80 -0.81
CA ALA A 206 -24.34 -2.47 -1.22
C ALA A 206 -23.28 -1.75 -2.08
N VAL A 207 -22.02 -1.87 -1.67
CA VAL A 207 -20.87 -1.34 -2.39
C VAL A 207 -20.70 -1.97 -3.77
N ILE A 208 -20.89 -3.29 -3.89
CA ILE A 208 -20.85 -4.00 -5.18
C ILE A 208 -21.97 -3.51 -6.11
N ILE A 209 -23.17 -3.27 -5.58
CA ILE A 209 -24.31 -2.77 -6.36
C ILE A 209 -24.01 -1.38 -6.92
N ILE A 210 -23.47 -0.46 -6.10
CA ILE A 210 -23.09 0.89 -6.55
C ILE A 210 -22.04 0.82 -7.67
N GLY A 211 -21.06 -0.06 -7.51
CA GLY A 211 -20.05 -0.34 -8.55
C GLY A 211 -20.63 -0.81 -9.86
N PHE A 212 -21.57 -1.76 -9.77
CA PHE A 212 -22.25 -2.30 -10.94
C PHE A 212 -23.06 -1.23 -11.68
N LEU A 213 -23.77 -0.34 -10.95
CA LEU A 213 -24.49 0.78 -11.55
C LEU A 213 -23.54 1.72 -12.32
N ARG A 214 -22.38 2.04 -11.74
CA ARG A 214 -21.37 2.84 -12.44
C ARG A 214 -20.81 2.16 -13.68
N LEU A 215 -20.60 0.84 -13.66
CA LEU A 215 -20.19 0.09 -14.84
C LEU A 215 -21.26 0.11 -15.94
N LEU A 216 -22.55 0.04 -15.57
CA LEU A 216 -23.65 0.16 -16.52
C LEU A 216 -23.71 1.54 -17.16
N ASP A 217 -23.55 2.61 -16.38
CA ASP A 217 -23.48 3.98 -16.92
C ASP A 217 -22.35 4.08 -17.96
N ILE A 218 -21.16 3.59 -17.60
CA ILE A 218 -20.00 3.58 -18.50
C ILE A 218 -20.24 2.74 -19.76
N PHE A 219 -20.88 1.59 -19.62
CA PHE A 219 -21.22 0.74 -20.77
C PHE A 219 -22.20 1.44 -21.71
N ALA A 220 -23.19 2.14 -21.17
CA ALA A 220 -24.12 2.96 -21.95
C ALA A 220 -23.42 4.12 -22.68
N TYR A 221 -22.33 4.67 -22.11
CA TYR A 221 -21.48 5.66 -22.79
C TYR A 221 -20.61 5.07 -23.91
N LEU A 222 -20.37 3.76 -23.93
CA LEU A 222 -19.49 3.08 -24.87
C LEU A 222 -20.21 2.52 -26.12
N SER A 223 -21.50 2.15 -25.96
CA SER A 223 -22.39 1.62 -27.01
C SER A 223 -22.92 2.71 -27.92
#